data_AF-A0A6P0MCY4-F1
#
_entry.id   AF-A0A6P0MCY4-F1
#
_cell.length_a   1.000
_cell.length_b   1.000
_cell.length_c   1.000
_cell.angle_alpha   90.00
_cell.angle_beta   90.00
_cell.angle_gamma   90.00
#
_symmetry.space_group_name_H-M   'P 1'
#
loop_
_entity.id
_entity.type
_entity.pdbx_description
1 polymer ?
#
loop_
_entity_poly.entity_id
_entity_poly.type
_entity_poly.pdbx_seq_one_letter_code
_entity_poly.pdbx_strand_id
1 'polypeptide(L)' 'MAKGFVKAQQEREALILKNSVLRHFQHLRDPRVERTQKHSLVAMITIAILAVLSGADGFVAIETYG' A
#
# COMPACT_ATOMS: atom_id res chain seq x y z
N MET A 1 -17.12 -16.73 17.30
CA MET A 1 -15.72 -17.06 17.69
C MET A 1 -14.67 -16.69 16.62
N ALA A 2 -15.01 -16.62 15.32
CA ALA A 2 -14.04 -16.30 14.25
C ALA A 2 -13.48 -14.85 14.23
N LYS A 3 -14.23 -13.86 14.74
CA LYS A 3 -13.84 -12.43 14.65
C LYS A 3 -12.54 -12.09 15.41
N GLY A 4 -12.23 -12.81 16.50
CA GLY A 4 -11.01 -12.57 17.29
C GLY A 4 -9.73 -13.06 16.60
N PHE A 5 -9.80 -14.21 15.93
CA PHE A 5 -8.67 -14.79 15.22
C PHE A 5 -8.27 -13.96 13.98
N VAL A 6 -9.26 -13.52 13.20
CA VAL A 6 -9.05 -12.67 12.01
C VAL A 6 -8.41 -11.33 12.41
N LYS A 7 -8.83 -10.73 13.53
CA LYS A 7 -8.28 -9.47 14.01
C LYS A 7 -6.78 -9.55 14.32
N ALA A 8 -6.36 -10.59 15.05
CA ALA A 8 -4.95 -10.81 15.38
C ALA A 8 -4.09 -11.09 14.13
N GLN A 9 -4.64 -11.81 13.15
CA GLN A 9 -3.97 -12.04 11.88
C GLN A 9 -3.78 -10.74 11.10
N GLN A 10 -4.83 -9.91 10.99
CA GLN A 10 -4.76 -8.61 10.32
C GLN A 10 -3.75 -7.66 10.98
N GLU A 11 -3.68 -7.64 12.31
CA GLU A 11 -2.70 -6.83 13.05
C GLU A 11 -1.25 -7.27 12.74
N ARG A 12 -1.00 -8.57 12.64
CA ARG A 12 0.32 -9.10 12.25
C ARG A 12 0.69 -8.75 10.82
N GLU A 13 -0.25 -8.92 9.88
CA GLU A 13 -0.04 -8.59 8.47
C GLU A 13 0.20 -7.08 8.28
N ALA A 14 -0.56 -6.23 8.97
CA ALA A 14 -0.37 -4.79 8.98
C ALA A 14 1.03 -4.40 9.52
N LEU A 15 1.52 -5.10 10.55
CA LEU A 15 2.86 -4.86 11.10
C LEU A 15 3.97 -5.23 10.09
N ILE A 16 3.80 -6.33 9.35
CA ILE A 16 4.72 -6.73 8.28
C ILE A 16 4.75 -5.67 7.19
N LEU A 17 3.59 -5.20 6.74
CA LEU A 17 3.51 -4.13 5.73
C LEU A 17 4.17 -2.84 6.21
N LYS A 18 3.94 -2.46 7.48
CA LYS A 18 4.53 -1.27 8.09
C LYS A 18 6.06 -1.34 8.16
N ASN A 19 6.63 -2.51 8.48
CA ASN A 19 8.07 -2.69 8.60
C ASN A 19 8.79 -2.99 7.26
N SER A 20 8.04 -3.24 6.18
CA SER A 20 8.59 -3.50 4.85
C SER A 20 8.44 -2.27 3.95
N VAL A 21 7.43 -2.25 3.09
CA VAL A 21 7.24 -1.25 2.02
C VAL A 21 7.09 0.15 2.62
N LEU A 22 6.26 0.33 3.64
CA LEU A 22 6.01 1.65 4.22
C LEU A 22 7.28 2.25 4.86
N ARG A 23 8.06 1.43 5.58
CA ARG A 23 9.33 1.86 6.18
C ARG A 23 10.41 2.10 5.12
N HIS A 24 10.47 1.26 4.09
CA HIS A 24 11.48 1.38 3.03
C HIS A 24 11.35 2.71 2.27
N PHE A 25 10.13 3.10 1.93
CA PHE A 25 9.85 4.33 1.18
C PHE A 25 9.57 5.56 2.06
N GLN A 26 9.71 5.47 3.40
CA GLN A 26 9.35 6.57 4.31
C GLN A 26 10.14 7.86 4.07
N HIS A 27 11.36 7.77 3.52
CA HIS A 27 12.22 8.91 3.24
C HIS A 27 12.14 9.39 1.78
N LEU A 28 11.27 8.77 0.97
CA LEU A 28 11.10 9.18 -0.41
C LEU A 28 10.39 10.53 -0.45
N ARG A 29 11.09 11.55 -0.94
CA ARG A 29 10.49 12.87 -1.15
C ARG A 29 9.49 12.80 -2.29
N ASP A 30 8.33 13.41 -2.07
CA ASP A 30 7.29 13.48 -3.09
C ASP A 30 7.66 14.54 -4.15
N PRO A 31 7.93 14.16 -5.41
CA PRO A 31 8.29 15.11 -6.47
C PRO A 31 7.07 15.87 -7.01
N ARG A 32 5.85 15.50 -6.61
CA ARG A 32 4.62 16.10 -7.13
C ARG A 32 4.38 17.47 -6.50
N VAL A 33 3.70 18.34 -7.24
CA VAL A 33 3.27 19.65 -6.72
C VAL A 33 2.29 19.44 -5.57
N GLU A 34 2.46 20.13 -4.44
CA GLU A 34 1.63 19.94 -3.22
C GLU A 34 0.12 19.96 -3.50
N ARG A 35 -0.36 20.87 -4.36
CA ARG A 35 -1.78 20.95 -4.76
C ARG A 35 -2.35 19.68 -5.42
N THR A 36 -1.47 18.78 -5.86
CA THR A 36 -1.84 17.51 -6.54
C THR A 36 -1.67 16.28 -5.64
N GLN A 37 -1.13 16.44 -4.42
CA GLN A 37 -0.86 15.34 -3.49
C GLN A 37 -2.12 14.94 -2.69
N LYS A 38 -3.18 14.47 -3.36
CA LYS A 38 -4.41 13.99 -2.69
C LYS A 38 -4.20 12.73 -1.85
N HIS A 39 -3.21 11.92 -2.22
CA HIS A 39 -2.84 10.68 -1.55
C HIS A 39 -1.34 10.63 -1.30
N SER A 40 -0.93 9.97 -0.22
CA SER A 40 0.49 9.74 0.08
C SER A 40 1.17 8.96 -1.04
N LEU A 41 2.35 9.42 -1.48
CA LEU A 41 3.15 8.73 -2.50
C LEU A 41 3.48 7.29 -2.08
N VAL A 42 3.80 7.10 -0.79
CA VAL A 42 4.13 5.78 -0.24
C VAL A 42 2.92 4.85 -0.32
N ALA A 43 1.71 5.35 -0.08
CA ALA A 43 0.49 4.56 -0.22
C ALA A 43 0.24 4.15 -1.68
N MET A 44 0.44 5.06 -2.64
CA MET A 44 0.31 4.76 -4.07
C MET A 44 1.31 3.69 -4.53
N ILE A 45 2.57 3.80 -4.12
CA ILE A 45 3.60 2.79 -4.42
C ILE A 45 3.21 1.43 -3.83
N THR A 46 2.68 1.44 -2.60
CA THR A 46 2.24 0.21 -1.93
C THR A 46 1.11 -0.47 -2.70
N ILE A 47 0.08 0.28 -3.12
CA ILE A 47 -1.03 -0.26 -3.93
C ILE A 47 -0.51 -0.80 -5.25
N ALA A 48 0.36 -0.07 -5.96
CA ALA A 48 0.92 -0.52 -7.22
C ALA A 48 1.68 -1.85 -7.09
N ILE A 49 2.52 -2.00 -6.07
CA ILE A 49 3.25 -3.26 -5.82
C ILE A 49 2.27 -4.41 -5.52
N LEU A 50 1.31 -4.19 -4.61
CA LEU A 50 0.34 -5.22 -4.24
C LEU A 50 -0.56 -5.61 -5.41
N ALA A 51 -0.94 -4.66 -6.25
CA ALA A 51 -1.74 -4.88 -7.45
C ALA A 51 -0.97 -5.73 -8.47
N VAL A 52 0.29 -5.38 -8.77
CA VAL A 52 1.15 -6.16 -9.68
C VAL A 52 1.38 -7.57 -9.15
N LEU A 53 1.65 -7.73 -7.85
CA LEU A 53 1.77 -9.06 -7.23
C LEU A 53 0.47 -9.88 -7.28
N SER A 54 -0.68 -9.20 -7.33
CA SER A 54 -1.99 -9.80 -7.48
C SER A 54 -2.40 -10.04 -8.95
N GLY A 55 -1.52 -9.73 -9.91
CA GLY A 55 -1.74 -9.97 -11.34
C GLY A 55 -2.28 -8.78 -12.14
N ALA A 56 -2.26 -7.56 -11.59
CA ALA A 56 -2.63 -6.37 -12.36
C ALA A 56 -1.61 -6.10 -13.47
N ASP A 57 -2.08 -6.03 -14.72
CA ASP A 57 -1.25 -5.70 -15.87
C ASP A 57 -1.45 -4.24 -16.30
N GLY A 58 -0.47 -3.41 -15.98
CA GLY A 58 -0.46 -1.98 -16.29
C GLY A 58 -1.31 -1.10 -15.37
N PHE A 59 -1.26 0.22 -15.61
CA PHE A 59 -1.84 1.21 -14.71
C PHE A 59 -3.37 1.17 -14.63
N VAL A 60 -4.05 0.81 -15.73
CA VAL A 60 -5.51 0.68 -15.76
C VAL A 60 -5.97 -0.46 -14.85
N ALA A 61 -5.27 -1.59 -14.85
CA ALA A 61 -5.59 -2.70 -13.94
C ALA A 61 -5.24 -2.36 -12.48
N ILE A 62 -4.20 -1.56 -12.24
CA ILE A 62 -3.83 -1.12 -10.88
C ILE A 62 -4.92 -0.22 -10.26
N GLU A 63 -5.63 0.57 -11.07
CA GLU A 63 -6.75 1.43 -10.61
C GLU A 63 -7.82 0.64 -9.85
N THR A 64 -8.06 -0.63 -10.19
CA THR A 64 -9.10 -1.44 -9.51
C THR A 64 -8.73 -1.86 -8.09
N TYR A 65 -7.46 -1.70 -7.68
CA TYR A 65 -6.96 -2.06 -6.36
C TYR A 65 -6.89 -0.88 -5.39
N GLY A 66 -7.18 0.34 -5.85
CA GLY A 66 -7.06 1.58 -5.08
C GLY A 66 -8.20 2.56 -5.32
#